data_AF-A0A958G545-F1
#
_entry.id   AF-A0A958G545-F1
#
_cell.length_a   1.000
_cell.length_b   1.000
_cell.length_c   1.000
_cell.angle_alpha   90.00
_cell.angle_beta   90.00
_cell.angle_gamma   90.00
#
_symmetry.space_group_name_H-M   'P 1'
#
loop_
_entity.id
_entity.type
_entity.pdbx_description
1 polymer ?
#
loop_
_entity_poly.entity_id
_entity_poly.type
_entity_poly.pdbx_seq_one_letter_code
_entity_poly.pdbx_strand_id
1 'polypeptide(L)'
;MIRQFPPLEFADPEYGLLAIGGDLEVGSLELAYRSGIFPWPERAGQILWFAPPQRAVLFFEEFHIPRRLQRHLRHAPFTFRIDQ
;
A
#
# COMPACT_ATOMS: atom_id res chain seq x y z
N MET A 1 15.86 9.16 8.87
CA MET A 1 14.59 8.81 9.53
C MET A 1 13.62 9.97 9.65
N ILE A 2 12.42 9.79 9.09
CA ILE A 2 11.25 10.68 9.23
C ILE A 2 10.74 10.61 10.67
N ARG A 3 10.52 11.76 11.31
CA ARG A 3 10.02 11.84 12.70
C ARG A 3 8.52 12.08 12.81
N GLN A 4 7.93 12.70 11.79
CA GLN A 4 6.51 12.99 11.72
C GLN A 4 6.09 13.19 10.26
N PHE A 5 4.85 12.86 9.94
CA PHE A 5 4.20 13.25 8.70
C PHE A 5 3.26 14.44 8.94
N PRO A 6 2.95 15.25 7.90
CA PRO A 6 1.88 16.22 7.99
C PRO A 6 0.53 15.54 8.32
N PRO A 7 -0.42 16.25 8.96
CA PRO A 7 -1.80 15.79 9.09
C PRO A 7 -2.40 15.33 7.76
N LEU A 8 -3.17 14.23 7.79
CA LEU A 8 -3.74 13.61 6.58
C LEU A 8 -4.70 14.53 5.80
N GLU A 9 -5.30 15.51 6.49
CA GLU A 9 -6.16 16.54 5.88
C GLU A 9 -5.43 17.45 4.89
N PHE A 10 -4.09 17.46 4.90
CA PHE A 10 -3.29 18.17 3.91
C PHE A 10 -2.94 17.33 2.68
N ALA A 11 -3.36 16.06 2.63
CA ALA A 11 -3.19 15.25 1.44
C ALA A 11 -4.00 15.85 0.28
N ASP A 12 -3.45 15.76 -0.93
CA ASP A 12 -4.15 16.13 -2.15
C ASP A 12 -5.52 15.41 -2.22
N PRO A 13 -6.62 16.12 -2.46
CA PRO A 13 -7.98 15.57 -2.38
C PRO A 13 -8.36 14.68 -3.57
N GLU A 14 -7.56 14.59 -4.61
CA GLU A 14 -7.81 13.75 -5.79
C GLU A 14 -6.92 12.50 -5.77
N TYR A 15 -5.62 12.69 -5.55
CA TYR A 15 -4.59 11.67 -5.66
C TYR A 15 -3.99 11.26 -4.31
N GLY A 16 -4.15 12.06 -3.26
CA GLY A 16 -3.65 11.75 -1.92
C GLY A 16 -2.18 12.07 -1.66
N LEU A 17 -1.49 12.80 -2.53
CA LEU A 17 -0.10 13.19 -2.28
C LEU A 17 -0.01 14.04 -1.01
N LEU A 18 0.80 13.60 -0.03
CA LEU A 18 0.92 14.22 1.28
C LEU A 18 2.30 14.84 1.53
N ALA A 19 3.37 14.18 1.09
CA ALA A 19 4.73 14.65 1.31
C ALA A 19 5.70 14.16 0.22
N ILE A 20 6.83 14.86 0.10
CA ILE A 20 7.91 14.58 -0.86
C ILE A 20 9.24 14.56 -0.10
N GLY A 21 10.10 13.58 -0.39
CA GLY A 21 11.44 13.43 0.18
C GLY A 21 11.51 12.49 1.37
N GLY A 22 12.57 12.63 2.18
CA GLY A 22 12.87 11.73 3.30
C GLY A 22 13.67 10.50 2.87
N ASP A 23 13.35 9.35 3.46
CA ASP A 23 14.08 8.10 3.30
C ASP A 23 13.13 6.88 3.41
N LEU A 24 13.59 5.70 2.97
CA LEU A 24 12.88 4.42 3.12
C LEU A 24 13.49 3.56 4.24
N GLU A 25 14.04 4.18 5.29
CA GLU A 25 14.53 3.43 6.45
C GLU A 25 13.35 2.76 7.19
N VAL A 26 13.61 1.65 7.86
CA VAL A 26 12.59 0.82 8.55
C VAL A 26 11.68 1.66 9.44
N GLY A 27 12.26 2.53 10.29
CA GLY A 27 11.46 3.38 11.19
C GLY A 27 10.56 4.39 10.46
N SER A 28 11.00 4.90 9.31
CA SER A 28 10.19 5.80 8.47
C SER A 28 9.01 5.05 7.84
N LEU A 29 9.24 3.82 7.36
CA LEU A 29 8.19 2.96 6.82
C LEU A 29 7.18 2.55 7.89
N GLU A 30 7.64 2.11 9.06
CA GLU A 30 6.76 1.78 10.19
C GLU A 30 5.89 2.98 10.59
N LEU A 31 6.48 4.16 10.69
CA LEU A 31 5.75 5.39 10.99
C LEU A 31 4.70 5.70 9.90
N ALA A 32 5.08 5.57 8.63
CA ALA A 32 4.18 5.83 7.51
C ALA A 32 2.97 4.89 7.54
N TYR A 33 3.20 3.57 7.53
CA TYR A 33 2.12 2.58 7.49
C TYR A 33 1.19 2.67 8.70
N ARG A 34 1.72 2.92 9.91
CA ARG A 34 0.91 3.15 11.12
C ARG A 34 0.05 4.41 11.04
N SER A 35 0.46 5.38 10.24
CA SER A 35 -0.26 6.63 9.99
C SER A 35 -1.19 6.56 8.77
N GLY A 36 -1.31 5.38 8.14
CA GLY A 36 -2.05 5.21 6.88
C GLY A 36 -1.32 5.77 5.65
N ILE A 37 -0.05 6.12 5.75
CA ILE A 37 0.71 6.72 4.66
C ILE A 37 1.54 5.61 4.00
N PHE A 38 1.67 5.64 2.68
CA PHE A 38 2.52 4.70 1.97
C PHE A 38 3.37 5.39 0.91
N PRO A 39 4.61 4.91 0.68
CA PRO A 39 5.46 5.46 -0.35
C PRO A 39 5.00 4.95 -1.72
N TRP A 40 4.87 5.84 -2.69
CA TRP A 40 4.70 5.48 -4.10
C TRP A 40 5.75 6.25 -4.92
N PRO A 41 6.88 5.62 -5.28
CA PRO A 41 7.93 6.32 -6.01
C PRO A 41 7.47 6.72 -7.42
N GLU A 42 7.70 7.97 -7.81
CA GLU A 42 7.60 8.41 -9.21
C GLU A 42 8.97 8.34 -9.90
N ARG A 43 8.98 8.34 -11.24
CA ARG A 43 10.17 8.23 -12.10
C ARG A 43 11.30 9.24 -11.83
N ALA A 44 11.09 10.28 -11.01
CA ALA A 44 11.99 11.43 -10.85
C ALA A 44 12.99 11.33 -9.67
N GLY A 45 13.16 10.17 -9.04
CA GLY A 45 14.20 9.96 -8.02
C GLY A 45 13.91 10.59 -6.65
N GLN A 46 12.67 11.05 -6.43
CA GLN A 46 12.18 11.50 -5.13
C GLN A 46 11.18 10.49 -4.56
N ILE A 47 11.19 10.31 -3.24
CA ILE A 47 10.18 9.51 -2.55
C ILE A 47 8.93 10.37 -2.40
N LEU A 48 7.78 9.87 -2.87
CA LEU A 48 6.49 10.49 -2.67
C LEU A 48 5.69 9.66 -1.66
N TRP A 49 5.00 10.34 -0.76
CA TRP A 49 4.20 9.73 0.30
C TRP A 49 2.73 10.06 0.10
N PHE A 50 1.89 9.04 0.06
CA PHE A 50 0.48 9.16 -0.27
C PHE A 50 -0.42 8.74 0.90
N ALA A 51 -1.53 9.47 1.05
CA ALA A 51 -2.68 9.18 1.88
C ALA A 51 -3.97 9.49 1.09
N PRO A 52 -4.41 8.59 0.20
CA PRO A 52 -5.60 8.78 -0.62
C PRO A 52 -6.84 9.04 0.23
N PRO A 53 -7.73 9.96 -0.21
CA PRO A 53 -8.97 10.28 0.50
C PRO A 53 -9.95 9.10 0.53
N GLN A 54 -9.89 8.22 -0.47
CA GLN A 54 -10.59 6.94 -0.48
C GLN A 54 -9.57 5.81 -0.60
N ARG A 55 -9.70 4.80 0.26
CA ARG A 55 -8.81 3.64 0.26
C ARG A 55 -9.50 2.45 -0.37
N ALA A 56 -8.80 1.81 -1.31
CA ALA A 56 -9.14 0.46 -1.72
C ALA A 56 -8.80 -0.49 -0.56
N VAL A 57 -9.82 -1.19 -0.07
CA VAL A 57 -9.69 -2.23 0.94
C VAL A 57 -10.28 -3.53 0.40
N LEU A 58 -9.68 -4.65 0.78
CA LEU A 58 -10.18 -5.98 0.44
C LEU A 58 -10.62 -6.66 1.73
N PHE A 59 -11.93 -6.81 1.92
CA PHE A 59 -12.47 -7.62 3.01
C PHE A 59 -12.39 -9.08 2.61
N PHE A 60 -11.72 -9.90 3.42
CA PHE A 60 -11.53 -11.31 3.10
C PHE A 60 -12.84 -12.10 3.08
N GLU A 61 -13.83 -11.73 3.91
CA GLU A 61 -15.16 -12.37 3.86
C GLU A 61 -15.93 -12.06 2.57
N GLU A 62 -15.60 -10.95 1.91
CA GLU A 62 -16.24 -10.50 0.67
C GLU A 62 -15.45 -10.90 -0.59
N PHE A 63 -14.33 -11.59 -0.42
CA PHE A 63 -13.45 -11.92 -1.54
C PHE A 63 -14.13 -12.88 -2.52
N HIS A 64 -14.39 -12.39 -3.73
CA HIS A 64 -15.03 -13.17 -4.78
C HIS A 64 -14.02 -13.97 -5.61
N ILE A 65 -14.11 -15.30 -5.55
CA ILE A 65 -13.37 -16.19 -6.46
C ILE A 65 -14.30 -16.72 -7.55
N PRO A 66 -14.09 -16.35 -8.84
CA PRO A 66 -14.93 -16.83 -9.92
C PRO A 66 -14.90 -18.37 -10.04
N ARG A 67 -16.05 -18.99 -10.36
CA ARG A 67 -16.18 -20.46 -10.48
C ARG A 67 -15.13 -21.09 -11.41
N ARG A 68 -14.78 -20.39 -12.51
CA ARG A 68 -13.74 -20.86 -13.46
C ARG A 68 -12.36 -20.92 -12.79
N LEU A 69 -12.01 -19.90 -12.00
CA LEU A 69 -10.75 -19.86 -11.26
C LEU A 69 -10.73 -20.96 -10.19
N GLN A 70 -11.82 -21.12 -9.42
CA GLN A 70 -11.94 -22.21 -8.44
C GLN A 70 -11.72 -23.59 -9.07
N ARG A 71 -12.29 -23.84 -10.26
CA ARG A 71 -12.09 -25.11 -10.97
C ARG A 71 -10.65 -25.30 -11.42
N HIS A 72 -10.02 -24.25 -11.92
CA HIS A 72 -8.63 -24.31 -12.36
C HIS A 72 -7.68 -24.57 -11.18
N LEU A 73 -7.87 -23.88 -10.05
CA LEU A 73 -7.03 -24.01 -8.85
C LEU A 73 -7.02 -25.42 -8.27
N ARG A 74 -8.10 -26.21 -8.41
CA ARG A 74 -8.15 -27.61 -7.95
C ARG A 74 -7.16 -28.55 -8.66
N HIS A 75 -6.71 -28.19 -9.85
CA HIS A 75 -5.81 -29.00 -10.66
C HIS A 75 -4.49 -28.30 -10.96
N ALA A 76 -4.29 -27.10 -10.40
CA ALA A 76 -3.11 -26.31 -10.68
C ALA A 76 -1.90 -26.87 -9.92
N PRO A 77 -0.75 -27.09 -10.57
CA PRO A 77 0.45 -27.61 -9.93
C PRO A 77 1.23 -26.51 -9.18
N PHE A 78 0.52 -25.62 -8.47
CA PHE A 78 1.14 -24.52 -7.71
C PHE A 78 1.40 -24.95 -6.27
N THR A 79 2.56 -24.55 -5.74
CA THR A 79 2.87 -24.62 -4.30
C THR A 79 2.92 -23.21 -3.76
N PHE A 80 2.14 -22.93 -2.70
CA PHE A 80 2.15 -21.64 -2.02
C PHE A 80 2.96 -21.74 -0.71
N ARG A 81 3.87 -20.78 -0.50
CA ARG A 81 4.76 -20.66 0.66
C ARG A 81 4.78 -19.19 1.08
N ILE A 82 4.88 -18.92 2.38
CA ILE A 82 4.99 -17.56 2.93
C ILE A 82 6.34 -17.49 3.65
N ASP A 83 7.11 -16.43 3.38
CA ASP A 83 8.39 -16.09 4.02
C ASP A 83 9.43 -17.24 4.05
N GLN A 84 9.51 -18.01 2.97
CA GLN A 84 10.51 -19.08 2.78
C GLN A 84 11.69 -18.66 1.90
#